data_AF-A0A535C8I6-F1
#
_entry.id   AF-A0A535C8I6-F1
#
_cell.length_a   1.000
_cell.length_b   1.000
_cell.length_c   1.000
_cell.angle_alpha   90.00
_cell.angle_beta   90.00
_cell.angle_gamma   90.00
#
_symmetry.space_group_name_H-M   'P 1'
#
loop_
_entity.id
_entity.type
_entity.pdbx_description
1 polymer ?
#
loop_
_entity_poly.entity_id
_entity_poly.type
_entity_poly.pdbx_seq_one_letter_code
_entity_poly.pdbx_strand_id
1 'polypeptide(L)'
;MEQAPEEELWLIADGSDLRKPYAEAMPYLMPVRDLDEQLVPGYRTLNVIGLTPGRRGLLYHRLFSSQAPDFVSEPAEVQRALQTVSQALTRLKVHKTVTWLLDSGFDDIAVWRTIWEQQEHVIARLYHTDRKVTFQDRQGQWIEGDIAQATAALRPLARVETSLQVKRGEQVRPKQQPVPVDLAACPLRVTYWTNVRRKGQGKLVTREVWLVIGRSPMPPVPCASLPCTANAGVWRTVSNFSKPVWVGKKCKCWICGASAP
;
A
#
# COMPACT_ATOMS: atom_id res chain seq x y z
N MET A 1 -17.63 -9.37 4.93
CA MET A 1 -16.65 -9.06 3.86
C MET A 1 -17.35 -9.40 2.56
N GLU A 2 -17.94 -8.40 1.92
CA GLU A 2 -18.54 -8.58 0.61
C GLU A 2 -17.42 -8.95 -0.36
N GLN A 3 -17.65 -10.01 -1.12
CA GLN A 3 -16.62 -10.77 -1.82
C GLN A 3 -16.05 -9.91 -2.96
N ALA A 4 -14.73 -9.91 -3.15
CA ALA A 4 -14.19 -9.52 -4.45
C ALA A 4 -14.89 -10.34 -5.55
N PRO A 5 -15.03 -9.84 -6.78
CA PRO A 5 -15.24 -10.72 -7.93
C PRO A 5 -14.16 -11.82 -7.94
N GLU A 6 -14.54 -13.06 -8.28
CA GLU A 6 -13.61 -14.21 -8.36
C GLU A 6 -12.44 -13.96 -9.33
N GLU A 7 -12.55 -12.95 -10.17
CA GLU A 7 -11.55 -12.50 -11.14
C GLU A 7 -10.47 -11.58 -10.52
N GLU A 8 -10.49 -11.30 -9.22
CA GLU A 8 -9.47 -10.48 -8.57
C GLU A 8 -8.51 -11.25 -7.67
N LEU A 9 -7.25 -10.81 -7.72
CA LEU A 9 -6.18 -11.21 -6.81
C LEU A 9 -5.52 -9.96 -6.25
N TRP A 10 -5.63 -9.77 -4.94
CA TRP A 10 -4.94 -8.68 -4.25
C TRP A 10 -3.65 -9.18 -3.63
N LEU A 11 -2.59 -8.39 -3.77
CA LEU A 11 -1.27 -8.69 -3.25
C LEU A 11 -0.88 -7.64 -2.23
N ILE A 12 -0.79 -8.03 -0.96
CA ILE A 12 -0.33 -7.14 0.11
C ILE A 12 1.15 -7.39 0.32
N ALA A 13 1.98 -6.39 0.08
CA ALA A 13 3.40 -6.42 0.41
C ALA A 13 3.63 -5.75 1.76
N ASP A 14 4.35 -6.41 2.66
CA ASP A 14 4.68 -5.87 3.97
C ASP A 14 6.09 -6.26 4.42
N GLY A 15 6.78 -5.29 5.01
CA GLY A 15 8.11 -5.46 5.61
C GLY A 15 7.98 -5.60 7.12
N SER A 16 8.70 -6.55 7.72
CA SER A 16 8.69 -6.75 9.17
C SER A 16 10.07 -7.07 9.72
N ASP A 17 10.28 -6.79 11.00
CA ASP A 17 11.55 -7.06 11.68
C ASP A 17 11.45 -8.36 12.50
N LEU A 18 12.34 -9.31 12.25
CA LEU A 18 12.53 -10.50 13.08
C LEU A 18 13.59 -10.20 14.16
N ARG A 19 13.14 -9.95 15.38
CA ARG A 19 14.00 -9.57 16.51
C ARG A 19 14.58 -10.80 17.20
N LYS A 20 15.87 -10.75 17.51
CA LYS A 20 16.65 -11.81 18.16
C LYS A 20 17.58 -11.20 19.23
N PRO A 21 17.03 -10.56 20.28
CA PRO A 21 17.82 -9.78 21.25
C PRO A 21 18.85 -10.61 22.03
N TYR A 22 18.65 -11.92 22.13
CA TYR A 22 19.53 -12.85 22.86
C TYR A 22 20.32 -13.80 21.96
N ALA A 23 20.31 -13.58 20.64
CA ALA A 23 21.01 -14.45 19.72
C ALA A 23 22.48 -14.04 19.60
N GLU A 24 23.38 -14.95 19.96
CA GLU A 24 24.84 -14.73 19.87
C GLU A 24 25.47 -15.50 18.69
N ALA A 25 24.88 -16.62 18.30
CA ALA A 25 25.45 -17.54 17.30
C ALA A 25 24.79 -17.46 15.92
N MET A 26 23.75 -16.65 15.74
CA MET A 26 23.06 -16.56 14.44
C MET A 26 23.90 -15.74 13.44
N PRO A 27 24.14 -16.25 12.22
CA PRO A 27 25.02 -15.59 11.27
C PRO A 27 24.39 -14.32 10.70
N TYR A 28 25.19 -13.27 10.52
CA TYR A 28 24.77 -12.04 9.84
C TYR A 28 23.60 -11.31 10.53
N LEU A 29 23.54 -11.29 11.86
CA LEU A 29 22.56 -10.44 12.55
C LEU A 29 22.79 -8.97 12.19
N MET A 30 21.70 -8.25 11.88
CA MET A 30 21.71 -6.80 11.67
C MET A 30 20.90 -6.09 12.77
N PRO A 31 21.18 -4.80 13.03
CA PRO A 31 20.33 -4.01 13.92
C PRO A 31 18.94 -3.79 13.30
N VAL A 32 17.89 -4.10 14.06
CA VAL A 32 16.47 -3.86 13.73
C VAL A 32 15.75 -3.20 14.89
N ARG A 33 14.60 -2.55 14.66
CA ARG A 33 13.87 -1.85 15.73
C ARG A 33 12.95 -2.81 16.51
N ASP A 34 13.08 -2.82 17.82
CA ASP A 34 12.13 -3.48 18.71
C ASP A 34 10.79 -2.73 18.82
N LEU A 35 9.91 -3.12 19.76
CA LEU A 35 8.62 -2.45 19.98
C LEU A 35 8.79 -1.09 20.67
N ASP A 36 9.89 -0.90 21.38
CA ASP A 36 10.24 0.32 22.12
C ASP A 36 11.19 1.23 21.30
N GLU A 37 11.26 0.97 19.99
CA GLU A 37 12.07 1.65 18.98
C GLU A 37 13.59 1.54 19.16
N GLN A 38 14.06 0.70 20.08
CA GLN A 38 15.47 0.43 20.32
C GLN A 38 16.05 -0.51 19.26
N LEU A 39 17.34 -0.36 19.00
CA LEU A 39 18.04 -1.24 18.06
C LEU A 39 18.44 -2.53 18.77
N VAL A 40 17.94 -3.67 18.27
CA VAL A 40 18.27 -5.00 18.75
C VAL A 40 18.78 -5.86 17.58
N PRO A 41 19.62 -6.88 17.82
CA PRO A 41 20.01 -7.82 16.79
C PRO A 41 18.80 -8.53 16.19
N GLY A 42 18.82 -8.77 14.88
CA GLY A 42 17.75 -9.45 14.17
C GLY A 42 17.95 -9.48 12.66
N TYR A 43 16.84 -9.60 11.94
CA TYR A 43 16.77 -9.64 10.49
C TYR A 43 15.55 -8.85 10.03
N ARG A 44 15.53 -8.47 8.76
CA ARG A 44 14.32 -7.96 8.12
C ARG A 44 13.66 -9.05 7.30
N THR A 45 12.35 -8.94 7.16
CA THR A 45 11.52 -9.84 6.36
C THR A 45 10.75 -9.02 5.35
N LEU A 46 10.56 -9.59 4.17
CA LEU A 46 9.62 -9.08 3.17
C LEU A 46 8.62 -10.19 2.83
N ASN A 47 7.35 -9.88 2.99
CA ASN A 47 6.24 -10.81 2.81
C ASN A 47 5.32 -10.30 1.71
N VAL A 48 4.77 -11.22 0.90
CA VAL A 48 3.64 -10.93 0.02
C VAL A 48 2.52 -11.92 0.31
N ILE A 49 1.37 -11.39 0.72
CA ILE A 49 0.17 -12.16 0.99
C ILE A 49 -0.80 -11.95 -0.17
N GLY A 50 -1.23 -13.05 -0.79
CA GLY A 50 -2.28 -13.07 -1.79
C GLY A 50 -3.65 -13.21 -1.13
N LEU A 51 -4.61 -12.41 -1.57
CA LEU A 51 -6.00 -12.46 -1.16
C LEU A 51 -6.92 -12.61 -2.38
N THR A 52 -7.89 -13.49 -2.24
CA THR A 52 -9.02 -13.70 -3.17
C THR A 52 -10.27 -13.88 -2.29
N PRO A 53 -11.49 -13.81 -2.83
CA PRO A 53 -12.69 -14.10 -2.05
C PRO A 53 -12.58 -15.43 -1.29
N GLY A 54 -12.70 -15.37 0.03
CA GLY A 54 -12.68 -16.55 0.90
C GLY A 54 -11.32 -17.26 1.05
N ARG A 55 -10.23 -16.80 0.43
CA ARG A 55 -8.91 -17.43 0.58
C ARG A 55 -7.77 -16.41 0.73
N ARG A 56 -6.79 -16.78 1.53
CA ARG A 56 -5.53 -16.05 1.70
C ARG A 56 -4.35 -17.01 1.70
N GLY A 57 -3.22 -16.57 1.20
CA GLY A 57 -2.00 -17.39 1.18
C GLY A 57 -0.73 -16.54 1.16
N LEU A 58 0.33 -17.07 1.76
CA LEU A 58 1.66 -16.48 1.67
C LEU A 58 2.27 -16.84 0.31
N LEU A 59 2.45 -15.83 -0.55
CA LEU A 59 2.98 -16.01 -1.90
C LEU A 59 4.49 -15.75 -1.98
N TYR A 60 5.02 -14.97 -1.05
CA TYR A 60 6.45 -14.71 -0.95
C TYR A 60 6.82 -14.46 0.50
N HIS A 61 7.95 -15.02 0.91
CA HIS A 61 8.60 -14.73 2.17
C HIS A 61 10.10 -14.75 1.95
N ARG A 62 10.77 -13.70 2.39
CA ARG A 62 12.22 -13.67 2.41
C ARG A 62 12.71 -13.01 3.69
N LEU A 63 13.57 -13.72 4.39
CA LEU A 63 14.41 -13.19 5.46
C LEU A 63 15.69 -12.66 4.82
N PHE A 64 16.13 -11.45 5.18
CA PHE A 64 17.36 -10.86 4.69
C PHE A 64 18.06 -10.04 5.78
N SER A 65 19.37 -9.85 5.59
CA SER A 65 20.21 -9.04 6.46
C SER A 65 21.16 -8.18 5.65
N SER A 66 21.40 -6.94 6.08
CA SER A 66 22.42 -6.08 5.48
C SER A 66 23.85 -6.58 5.71
N GLN A 67 24.05 -7.53 6.64
CA GLN A 67 25.35 -8.15 6.91
C GLN A 67 25.58 -9.43 6.09
N ALA A 68 24.57 -9.91 5.35
CA ALA A 68 24.69 -11.11 4.53
C ALA A 68 25.56 -10.82 3.29
N PRO A 69 26.43 -11.77 2.87
CA PRO A 69 27.37 -11.54 1.78
C PRO A 69 26.69 -11.34 0.40
N ASP A 70 25.47 -11.86 0.22
CA ASP A 70 24.67 -11.71 -1.00
C ASP A 70 23.72 -10.51 -0.96
N PHE A 71 23.72 -9.73 0.14
CA PHE A 71 22.86 -8.57 0.27
C PHE A 71 23.33 -7.45 -0.65
N VAL A 72 22.41 -6.98 -1.49
CA VAL A 72 22.67 -5.85 -2.39
C VAL A 72 22.11 -4.56 -1.79
N SER A 73 20.80 -4.53 -1.52
CA SER A 73 20.10 -3.40 -0.91
C SER A 73 18.64 -3.77 -0.63
N GLU A 74 17.94 -3.03 0.23
CA GLU A 74 16.51 -3.26 0.48
C GLU A 74 15.64 -3.02 -0.76
N PRO A 75 15.87 -1.97 -1.59
CA PRO A 75 15.14 -1.83 -2.85
C PRO A 75 15.33 -3.02 -3.79
N ALA A 76 16.51 -3.66 -3.81
CA ALA A 76 16.73 -4.86 -4.59
C ALA A 76 15.91 -6.05 -4.07
N GLU A 77 15.74 -6.16 -2.75
CA GLU A 77 14.86 -7.17 -2.13
C GLU A 77 13.38 -6.95 -2.50
N VAL A 78 12.93 -5.70 -2.51
CA VAL A 78 11.58 -5.33 -2.99
C VAL A 78 11.40 -5.71 -4.46
N GLN A 79 12.35 -5.34 -5.32
CA GLN A 79 12.27 -5.67 -6.75
C GLN A 79 12.26 -7.18 -6.99
N ARG A 80 13.05 -7.95 -6.21
CA ARG A 80 13.06 -9.41 -6.26
C ARG A 80 11.69 -9.99 -5.90
N ALA A 81 11.04 -9.48 -4.85
CA ALA A 81 9.70 -9.93 -4.47
C ALA A 81 8.66 -9.66 -5.56
N LEU A 82 8.63 -8.43 -6.10
CA LEU A 82 7.72 -8.06 -7.19
C LEU A 82 7.91 -8.97 -8.41
N GLN A 83 9.15 -9.20 -8.83
CA GLN A 83 9.46 -10.05 -9.99
C GLN A 83 9.09 -11.51 -9.75
N THR A 84 9.45 -12.07 -8.59
CA THR A 84 9.21 -13.48 -8.25
C THR A 84 7.72 -13.78 -8.19
N VAL A 85 6.94 -12.94 -7.48
CA VAL A 85 5.49 -13.11 -7.36
C VAL A 85 4.81 -12.94 -8.72
N SER A 86 5.15 -11.88 -9.44
CA SER A 86 4.58 -11.61 -10.76
C SER A 86 4.83 -12.74 -11.76
N GLN A 87 6.04 -13.31 -11.76
CA GLN A 87 6.40 -14.46 -12.59
C GLN A 87 5.60 -15.71 -12.20
N ALA A 88 5.49 -16.02 -10.91
CA ALA A 88 4.70 -17.15 -10.43
C ALA A 88 3.20 -17.04 -10.79
N LEU A 89 2.69 -15.81 -10.88
CA LEU A 89 1.29 -15.53 -11.20
C LEU A 89 1.01 -15.43 -12.72
N THR A 90 2.00 -15.58 -13.60
CA THR A 90 1.85 -15.37 -15.05
C THR A 90 0.64 -16.06 -15.66
N ARG A 91 0.38 -17.33 -15.30
CA ARG A 91 -0.78 -18.08 -15.82
C ARG A 91 -2.12 -17.56 -15.29
N LEU A 92 -2.14 -17.05 -14.06
CA LEU A 92 -3.35 -16.53 -13.42
C LEU A 92 -3.77 -15.18 -14.02
N LYS A 93 -2.81 -14.37 -14.48
CA LYS A 93 -3.09 -13.07 -15.11
C LYS A 93 -3.91 -13.14 -16.40
N VAL A 94 -4.03 -14.32 -17.01
CA VAL A 94 -4.87 -14.53 -18.20
C VAL A 94 -6.35 -14.30 -17.87
N HIS A 95 -6.76 -14.59 -16.63
CA HIS A 95 -8.16 -14.55 -16.19
C HIS A 95 -8.36 -13.80 -14.87
N LYS A 96 -7.28 -13.30 -14.24
CA LYS A 96 -7.35 -12.51 -13.02
C LYS A 96 -6.71 -11.15 -13.20
N THR A 97 -7.37 -10.14 -12.66
CA THR A 97 -6.80 -8.82 -12.43
C THR A 97 -5.98 -8.86 -11.15
N VAL A 98 -4.69 -8.56 -11.26
CA VAL A 98 -3.76 -8.54 -10.13
C VAL A 98 -3.55 -7.10 -9.66
N THR A 99 -3.82 -6.84 -8.38
CA THR A 99 -3.69 -5.51 -7.78
C THR A 99 -2.80 -5.56 -6.54
N TRP A 100 -1.72 -4.78 -6.54
CA TRP A 100 -0.85 -4.60 -5.38
C TRP A 100 -1.42 -3.56 -4.43
N LEU A 101 -1.50 -3.91 -3.16
CA LEU A 101 -1.87 -3.04 -2.05
C LEU A 101 -0.60 -2.76 -1.25
N LEU A 102 -0.16 -1.50 -1.26
CA LEU A 102 1.12 -1.06 -0.74
C LEU A 102 0.92 0.04 0.32
N ASP A 103 1.66 -0.06 1.40
CA ASP A 103 1.72 1.02 2.40
C ASP A 103 2.66 2.15 1.96
N SER A 104 2.85 3.13 2.84
CA SER A 104 3.73 4.29 2.57
C SER A 104 5.22 3.95 2.48
N GLY A 105 5.66 2.80 3.01
CA GLY A 105 7.04 2.35 2.88
C GLY A 105 7.42 1.99 1.44
N PHE A 106 6.42 1.79 0.58
CA PHE A 106 6.59 1.49 -0.84
C PHE A 106 6.17 2.65 -1.76
N ASP A 107 6.11 3.90 -1.26
CA ASP A 107 5.92 5.10 -2.09
C ASP A 107 7.19 5.41 -2.92
N ASP A 108 7.46 4.55 -3.89
CA ASP A 108 8.62 4.63 -4.77
C ASP A 108 8.20 4.38 -6.21
N ILE A 109 8.56 5.31 -7.09
CA ILE A 109 8.28 5.20 -8.52
C ILE A 109 8.93 3.98 -9.17
N ALA A 110 10.07 3.51 -8.63
CA ALA A 110 10.72 2.30 -9.11
C ALA A 110 9.90 1.04 -8.82
N VAL A 111 9.15 1.03 -7.71
CA VAL A 111 8.20 -0.02 -7.33
C VAL A 111 6.99 0.03 -8.25
N TRP A 112 6.35 1.19 -8.37
CA TRP A 112 5.15 1.36 -9.19
C TRP A 112 5.42 1.05 -10.66
N ARG A 113 6.56 1.52 -11.19
CA ARG A 113 7.01 1.19 -12.55
C ARG A 113 7.08 -0.31 -12.78
N THR A 114 7.71 -1.06 -11.89
CA THR A 114 7.85 -2.51 -12.05
C THR A 114 6.48 -3.19 -12.12
N ILE A 115 5.55 -2.79 -11.27
CA ILE A 115 4.16 -3.30 -11.28
C ILE A 115 3.46 -2.95 -12.61
N TRP A 116 3.59 -1.70 -13.10
CA TRP A 116 2.99 -1.28 -14.36
C TRP A 116 3.60 -1.98 -15.59
N GLU A 117 4.91 -2.25 -15.59
CA GLU A 117 5.58 -3.01 -16.65
C GLU A 117 5.08 -4.47 -16.69
N GLN A 118 4.68 -5.00 -15.54
CA GLN A 118 4.09 -6.33 -15.40
C GLN A 118 2.60 -6.40 -15.76
N GLN A 119 2.03 -5.28 -16.23
CA GLN A 119 0.61 -5.09 -16.56
C GLN A 119 -0.33 -5.33 -15.37
N GLU A 120 0.13 -4.98 -14.17
CA GLU A 120 -0.61 -5.14 -12.92
C GLU A 120 -1.06 -3.77 -12.39
N HIS A 121 -2.03 -3.78 -11.47
CA HIS A 121 -2.55 -2.58 -10.83
C HIS A 121 -1.83 -2.30 -9.52
N VAL A 122 -1.80 -1.03 -9.12
CA VAL A 122 -1.20 -0.57 -7.86
C VAL A 122 -2.16 0.35 -7.13
N ILE A 123 -2.29 0.11 -5.83
CA ILE A 123 -2.89 0.98 -4.84
C ILE A 123 -1.83 1.19 -3.77
N ALA A 124 -1.34 2.43 -3.66
CA ALA A 124 -0.28 2.79 -2.73
C ALA A 124 -0.72 3.94 -1.84
N ARG A 125 -0.44 3.83 -0.54
CA ARG A 125 -0.57 4.97 0.38
C ARG A 125 0.60 5.93 0.17
N LEU A 126 0.29 7.22 0.02
CA LEU A 126 1.30 8.23 -0.25
C LEU A 126 2.00 8.74 1.02
N TYR A 127 3.30 8.98 0.86
CA TYR A 127 4.20 9.63 1.83
C TYR A 127 4.82 10.91 1.25
N HIS A 128 5.33 10.86 0.02
CA HIS A 128 6.02 11.95 -0.68
C HIS A 128 5.01 12.86 -1.39
N THR A 129 4.49 13.86 -0.68
CA THR A 129 3.53 14.82 -1.22
C THR A 129 4.15 15.88 -2.13
N ASP A 130 5.47 15.97 -2.15
CA ASP A 130 6.29 16.87 -2.99
C ASP A 130 6.58 16.28 -4.39
N ARG A 131 6.19 15.03 -4.64
CA ARG A 131 6.37 14.37 -5.93
C ARG A 131 5.70 15.17 -7.05
N LYS A 132 6.49 15.55 -8.06
CA LYS A 132 6.00 16.28 -9.24
C LYS A 132 5.07 15.40 -10.07
N VAL A 133 3.92 15.97 -10.43
CA VAL A 133 2.85 15.33 -11.20
C VAL A 133 2.17 16.38 -12.09
N THR A 134 1.39 15.93 -13.07
CA THR A 134 0.37 16.76 -13.71
C THR A 134 -0.99 16.31 -13.20
N PHE A 135 -1.89 17.23 -12.88
CA PHE A 135 -3.21 16.89 -12.35
C PHE A 135 -4.32 17.68 -13.04
N GLN A 136 -5.53 17.14 -13.01
CA GLN A 136 -6.69 17.89 -13.51
C GLN A 136 -7.19 18.85 -12.43
N ASP A 137 -7.21 20.13 -12.75
CA ASP A 137 -7.81 21.18 -11.93
C ASP A 137 -9.35 21.04 -11.86
N ARG A 138 -10.08 21.98 -11.25
CA ARG A 138 -11.55 21.92 -11.18
C ARG A 138 -12.25 22.12 -12.52
N GLN A 139 -11.59 22.74 -13.49
CA GLN A 139 -12.10 22.99 -14.84
C GLN A 139 -11.79 21.81 -15.79
N GLY A 140 -11.01 20.82 -15.34
CA GLY A 140 -10.60 19.66 -16.13
C GLY A 140 -9.34 19.90 -16.95
N GLN A 141 -8.66 21.03 -16.76
CA GLN A 141 -7.39 21.34 -17.40
C GLN A 141 -6.24 20.62 -16.70
N TRP A 142 -5.29 20.12 -17.49
CA TRP A 142 -4.09 19.48 -16.97
C TRP A 142 -3.05 20.54 -16.59
N ILE A 143 -2.71 20.61 -15.30
CA ILE A 143 -1.72 21.55 -14.77
C ILE A 143 -0.57 20.80 -14.10
N GLU A 144 0.65 21.30 -14.29
CA GLU A 144 1.84 20.77 -13.62
C GLU A 144 1.92 21.27 -12.18
N GLY A 145 2.38 20.40 -11.27
CA GLY A 145 2.56 20.74 -9.87
C GLY A 145 3.08 19.55 -9.09
N ASP A 146 2.63 19.40 -7.85
CA ASP A 146 2.91 18.25 -6.99
C ASP A 146 1.65 17.65 -6.38
N ILE A 147 1.82 16.53 -5.66
CA ILE A 147 0.73 15.82 -5.02
C ILE A 147 0.02 16.69 -3.99
N ALA A 148 0.75 17.51 -3.22
CA ALA A 148 0.16 18.41 -2.24
C ALA A 148 -0.79 19.40 -2.91
N GLN A 149 -0.36 20.04 -4.00
CA GLN A 149 -1.21 20.93 -4.79
C GLN A 149 -2.41 20.19 -5.40
N ALA A 150 -2.22 18.97 -5.89
CA ALA A 150 -3.30 18.17 -6.45
C ALA A 150 -4.42 17.85 -5.44
N THR A 151 -4.12 17.83 -4.13
CA THR A 151 -5.17 17.64 -3.10
C THR A 151 -6.23 18.76 -3.11
N ALA A 152 -5.88 19.98 -3.55
CA ALA A 152 -6.83 21.08 -3.66
C ALA A 152 -7.85 20.91 -4.81
N ALA A 153 -7.51 20.06 -5.79
CA ALA A 153 -8.34 19.76 -6.96
C ALA A 153 -9.21 18.50 -6.79
N LEU A 154 -9.19 17.86 -5.61
CA LEU A 154 -10.04 16.71 -5.30
C LEU A 154 -11.51 17.05 -5.43
N ARG A 155 -12.26 16.15 -6.08
CA ARG A 155 -13.70 16.26 -6.30
C ARG A 155 -14.42 15.13 -5.54
N PRO A 156 -15.58 15.38 -4.92
CA PRO A 156 -16.38 14.32 -4.33
C PRO A 156 -16.61 13.18 -5.33
N LEU A 157 -16.38 11.94 -4.91
CA LEU A 157 -16.51 10.73 -5.72
C LEU A 157 -17.68 9.88 -5.23
N ALA A 158 -17.68 9.55 -3.94
CA ALA A 158 -18.68 8.68 -3.34
C ALA A 158 -18.73 8.89 -1.82
N ARG A 159 -19.83 8.47 -1.20
CA ARG A 159 -19.92 8.26 0.23
C ARG A 159 -20.19 6.80 0.48
N VAL A 160 -19.36 6.17 1.29
CA VAL A 160 -19.41 4.73 1.51
C VAL A 160 -19.47 4.44 2.98
N GLU A 161 -20.03 3.30 3.35
CA GLU A 161 -20.05 2.85 4.73
C GLU A 161 -19.14 1.65 4.88
N THR A 162 -18.31 1.68 5.90
CA THR A 162 -17.48 0.53 6.27
C THR A 162 -17.56 0.31 7.77
N SER A 163 -17.26 -0.89 8.22
CA SER A 163 -17.24 -1.21 9.64
C SER A 163 -15.83 -1.00 10.19
N LEU A 164 -15.66 -0.07 11.12
CA LEU A 164 -14.38 0.22 11.76
C LEU A 164 -14.52 0.13 13.28
N GLN A 165 -13.43 -0.25 13.95
CA GLN A 165 -13.35 -0.18 15.40
C GLN A 165 -13.05 1.27 15.81
N VAL A 166 -14.09 2.00 16.24
CA VAL A 166 -13.99 3.42 16.60
C VAL A 166 -14.65 3.70 17.95
N LYS A 167 -14.25 4.78 18.62
CA LYS A 167 -14.88 5.26 19.86
C LYS A 167 -15.70 6.51 19.55
N ARG A 168 -17.02 6.43 19.75
CA ARG A 168 -17.98 7.51 19.51
C ARG A 168 -18.42 8.16 20.82
N GLY A 169 -18.32 9.48 20.93
CA GLY A 169 -18.78 10.23 22.11
C GLY A 169 -18.22 9.68 23.41
N GLU A 170 -19.10 9.45 24.39
CA GLU A 170 -18.76 8.95 25.74
C GLU A 170 -18.54 7.43 25.81
N GLN A 171 -18.47 6.72 24.68
CA GLN A 171 -18.21 5.27 24.68
C GLN A 171 -16.94 4.93 25.47
N VAL A 172 -17.06 4.09 26.50
CA VAL A 172 -15.90 3.73 27.34
C VAL A 172 -14.81 3.03 26.51
N ARG A 173 -15.21 2.16 25.58
CA ARG A 173 -14.31 1.37 24.73
C ARG A 173 -14.64 1.53 23.24
N PRO A 174 -13.64 1.42 22.35
CA PRO A 174 -13.87 1.31 20.91
C PRO A 174 -14.79 0.14 20.56
N LYS A 175 -15.75 0.36 19.66
CA LYS A 175 -16.67 -0.67 19.18
C LYS A 175 -16.57 -0.78 17.66
N GLN A 176 -16.76 -2.00 17.16
CA GLN A 176 -16.95 -2.26 15.74
C GLN A 176 -18.31 -1.66 15.34
N GLN A 177 -18.29 -0.58 14.57
CA GLN A 177 -19.52 0.13 14.20
C GLN A 177 -19.42 0.69 12.78
N PRO A 178 -20.57 0.90 12.11
CA PRO A 178 -20.57 1.50 10.78
C PRO A 178 -20.05 2.95 10.82
N VAL A 179 -19.14 3.24 9.90
CA VAL A 179 -18.49 4.53 9.74
C VAL A 179 -18.67 4.98 8.29
N PRO A 180 -19.36 6.10 8.05
CA PRO A 180 -19.38 6.70 6.73
C PRO A 180 -18.01 7.29 6.41
N VAL A 181 -17.54 7.06 5.19
CA VAL A 181 -16.31 7.61 4.63
C VAL A 181 -16.68 8.35 3.36
N ASP A 182 -16.40 9.65 3.35
CA ASP A 182 -16.52 10.48 2.16
C ASP A 182 -15.25 10.36 1.34
N LEU A 183 -15.41 10.02 0.07
CA LEU A 183 -14.33 9.83 -0.87
C LEU A 183 -14.28 10.98 -1.83
N ALA A 184 -13.08 11.49 -2.07
CA ALA A 184 -12.83 12.46 -3.12
C ALA A 184 -11.64 12.00 -3.95
N ALA A 185 -11.65 12.32 -5.24
CA ALA A 185 -10.60 11.91 -6.17
C ALA A 185 -10.22 13.01 -7.17
N CYS A 186 -9.00 12.92 -7.70
CA CYS A 186 -8.45 13.81 -8.73
C CYS A 186 -7.59 12.96 -9.70
N PRO A 187 -7.84 13.04 -11.02
CA PRO A 187 -6.96 12.44 -12.03
C PRO A 187 -5.56 13.05 -12.00
N LEU A 188 -4.54 12.19 -11.95
CA LEU A 188 -3.13 12.56 -12.06
C LEU A 188 -2.48 11.86 -13.26
N ARG A 189 -1.39 12.47 -13.72
CA ARG A 189 -0.40 11.91 -14.62
C ARG A 189 0.93 11.88 -13.88
N VAL A 190 1.49 10.69 -13.76
CA VAL A 190 2.83 10.46 -13.21
C VAL A 190 3.76 10.16 -14.36
N THR A 191 4.77 11.01 -14.53
CA THR A 191 5.79 10.85 -15.56
C THR A 191 7.08 10.35 -14.92
N TYR A 192 7.67 9.31 -15.50
CA TYR A 192 8.87 8.66 -14.97
C TYR A 192 9.73 8.05 -16.07
N TRP A 193 11.00 7.82 -15.75
CA TRP A 193 11.91 7.10 -16.63
C TRP A 193 11.79 5.58 -16.44
N THR A 194 11.75 4.81 -17.52
CA THR A 194 11.68 3.33 -17.42
C THR A 194 12.93 2.72 -16.76
N ASN A 195 14.08 3.38 -16.85
CA ASN A 195 15.34 2.94 -16.24
C ASN A 195 15.56 3.48 -14.81
N VAL A 196 14.56 4.05 -14.11
CA VAL A 196 14.76 4.49 -12.71
C VAL A 196 15.36 3.35 -11.87
N ARG A 197 16.51 3.60 -11.23
CA ARG A 197 17.26 2.59 -10.44
C ARG A 197 17.65 1.32 -11.23
N ARG A 198 17.83 1.44 -12.56
CA ARG A 198 18.37 0.40 -13.46
C ARG A 198 19.46 1.02 -14.33
N LYS A 199 20.44 0.22 -14.75
CA LYS A 199 21.46 0.65 -15.74
C LYS A 199 20.87 0.69 -17.14
N GLY A 200 21.45 1.52 -18.02
CA GLY A 200 21.06 1.63 -19.44
C GLY A 200 20.20 2.84 -19.75
N GLN A 201 19.82 2.99 -21.02
CA GLN A 201 18.98 4.10 -21.49
C GLN A 201 17.52 3.87 -21.10
N GLY A 202 16.87 4.92 -20.59
CA GLY A 202 15.45 4.93 -20.25
C GLY A 202 14.64 5.73 -21.25
N LYS A 203 13.34 5.46 -21.29
CA LYS A 203 12.35 6.30 -21.98
C LYS A 203 11.47 6.97 -20.96
N LEU A 204 11.08 8.21 -21.24
CA LEU A 204 10.10 8.92 -20.42
C LEU A 204 8.70 8.37 -20.74
N VAL A 205 7.98 7.94 -19.72
CA VAL A 205 6.64 7.37 -19.84
C VAL A 205 5.72 8.08 -18.86
N THR A 206 4.50 8.38 -19.32
CA THR A 206 3.45 8.96 -18.48
C THR A 206 2.36 7.92 -18.23
N ARG A 207 1.94 7.79 -16.98
CA ARG A 207 0.80 6.95 -16.58
C ARG A 207 -0.31 7.81 -15.99
N GLU A 208 -1.53 7.55 -16.41
CA GLU A 208 -2.73 8.13 -15.82
C GLU A 208 -3.25 7.27 -14.67
N VAL A 209 -3.50 7.94 -13.56
CA VAL A 209 -3.75 7.34 -12.26
C VAL A 209 -4.62 8.30 -11.44
N TRP A 210 -5.18 7.85 -10.33
CA TRP A 210 -6.09 8.64 -9.50
C TRP A 210 -5.49 8.91 -8.14
N LEU A 211 -5.50 10.17 -7.71
CA LEU A 211 -5.40 10.54 -6.31
C LEU A 211 -6.76 10.36 -5.66
N VAL A 212 -6.83 9.65 -4.54
CA VAL A 212 -8.07 9.39 -3.80
C VAL A 212 -7.83 9.73 -2.32
N ILE A 213 -8.74 10.43 -1.66
CA ILE A 213 -8.71 10.59 -0.21
C ILE A 213 -10.02 10.06 0.37
N GLY A 214 -9.93 9.37 1.50
CA GLY A 214 -11.07 9.05 2.35
C GLY A 214 -11.08 9.93 3.59
N ARG A 215 -12.20 10.58 3.86
CA ARG A 215 -12.42 11.37 5.06
C ARG A 215 -13.52 10.70 5.88
N SER A 216 -13.17 10.26 7.08
CA SER A 216 -14.15 9.87 8.09
C SER A 216 -14.48 11.12 8.91
N PRO A 217 -15.76 11.39 9.21
CA PRO A 217 -16.13 12.46 10.15
C PRO A 217 -15.73 12.13 11.60
N MET A 218 -15.19 10.93 11.85
CA MET A 218 -14.78 10.47 13.16
C MET A 218 -13.26 10.34 13.28
N PRO A 219 -12.67 10.81 14.40
CA PRO A 219 -11.25 10.62 14.64
C PRO A 219 -10.93 9.11 14.75
N PRO A 220 -9.86 8.63 14.10
CA PRO A 220 -9.43 7.25 14.23
C PRO A 220 -9.05 6.98 15.70
N VAL A 221 -9.33 5.77 16.19
CA VAL A 221 -8.87 5.36 17.53
C VAL A 221 -7.35 5.24 17.48
N PRO A 222 -6.61 5.90 18.40
CA PRO A 222 -5.19 5.64 18.56
C PRO A 222 -5.00 4.17 18.93
N CYS A 223 -4.19 3.45 18.15
CA CYS A 223 -3.98 2.00 18.28
C CYS A 223 -3.49 1.57 19.68
N ALA A 224 -2.97 2.51 20.48
CA ALA A 224 -2.49 2.29 21.85
C ALA A 224 -3.59 1.96 22.88
N SER A 225 -4.89 2.08 22.54
CA SER A 225 -6.00 1.97 23.51
C SER A 225 -6.81 0.67 23.45
N LEU A 226 -6.36 -0.33 22.67
CA LEU A 226 -6.99 -1.65 22.60
C LEU A 226 -6.26 -2.64 23.53
N PRO A 227 -6.95 -3.32 24.47
CA PRO A 227 -6.36 -4.45 25.17
C PRO A 227 -6.12 -5.57 24.16
N CYS A 228 -4.85 -5.77 23.78
CA CYS A 228 -4.41 -6.88 22.96
C CYS A 228 -4.53 -8.18 23.77
N THR A 229 -5.60 -8.92 23.56
CA THR A 229 -5.65 -10.35 23.85
C THR A 229 -5.92 -11.12 22.55
N ALA A 230 -4.99 -12.02 22.25
CA ALA A 230 -4.98 -13.09 21.24
C ALA A 230 -4.53 -12.77 19.79
N ASN A 231 -3.41 -13.42 19.46
CA ASN A 231 -2.84 -13.77 18.16
C ASN A 231 -2.11 -12.68 17.34
N ALA A 232 -0.83 -12.56 17.69
CA ALA A 232 0.31 -12.03 16.94
C ALA A 232 0.08 -11.77 15.43
N GLY A 233 -0.25 -10.53 15.13
CA GLY A 233 0.12 -9.81 13.92
C GLY A 233 0.51 -8.42 14.37
N VAL A 234 1.77 -8.03 14.20
CA VAL A 234 2.32 -6.77 14.71
C VAL A 234 1.73 -5.63 13.87
N TRP A 235 0.67 -4.99 14.36
CA TRP A 235 0.14 -3.76 13.78
C TRP A 235 0.99 -2.58 14.25
N ARG A 236 1.96 -2.14 13.43
CA ARG A 236 2.59 -0.83 13.67
C ARG A 236 1.60 0.28 13.32
N THR A 237 1.55 1.23 14.23
CA THR A 237 0.77 2.46 14.31
C THR A 237 0.58 3.17 12.97
N VAL A 238 -0.67 3.30 12.52
CA VAL A 238 -1.06 4.23 11.47
C VAL A 238 -1.94 5.32 12.08
N SER A 239 -1.29 6.33 12.66
CA SER A 239 -1.92 7.63 12.85
C SER A 239 -2.03 8.34 11.48
N ASN A 240 -3.10 9.11 11.31
CA ASN A 240 -3.49 9.93 10.14
C ASN A 240 -4.17 9.21 8.96
N PHE A 241 -5.50 9.12 9.08
CA PHE A 241 -6.49 8.83 8.03
C PHE A 241 -6.79 10.05 7.12
N SER A 242 -5.77 10.86 6.83
CA SER A 242 -5.88 12.06 5.97
C SER A 242 -4.92 12.02 4.78
N LYS A 243 -4.30 10.87 4.50
CA LYS A 243 -3.33 10.73 3.41
C LYS A 243 -3.98 10.17 2.13
N PRO A 244 -3.63 10.71 0.96
CA PRO A 244 -4.18 10.24 -0.29
C PRO A 244 -3.66 8.83 -0.68
N VAL A 245 -4.45 8.14 -1.49
CA VAL A 245 -4.34 6.76 -1.96
C VAL A 245 -4.40 6.78 -3.49
N TRP A 246 -3.55 6.00 -4.14
CA TRP A 246 -3.54 5.86 -5.60
C TRP A 246 -4.53 4.80 -6.12
N VAL A 247 -5.15 5.01 -7.29
CA VAL A 247 -5.87 3.96 -8.05
C VAL A 247 -5.54 4.05 -9.56
N GLY A 248 -5.14 2.95 -10.21
CA GLY A 248 -4.91 2.88 -11.66
C GLY A 248 -6.18 2.60 -12.49
N LYS A 249 -6.24 3.05 -13.75
CA LYS A 249 -7.43 3.08 -14.61
C LYS A 249 -8.13 1.72 -14.88
N LYS A 250 -9.29 1.52 -14.24
CA LYS A 250 -10.65 1.38 -14.81
C LYS A 250 -11.60 1.54 -13.62
N CYS A 251 -12.02 2.78 -13.32
CA CYS A 251 -13.03 3.00 -12.29
C CYS A 251 -14.40 2.53 -12.80
N LYS A 252 -14.73 1.26 -12.61
CA LYS A 252 -16.07 0.97 -12.06
C LYS A 252 -16.02 1.47 -10.62
N CYS A 253 -17.07 2.13 -10.16
CA CYS A 253 -17.14 2.66 -8.80
C CYS A 253 -17.05 1.47 -7.82
N TRP A 254 -15.85 1.20 -7.31
CA TRP A 254 -15.50 -0.05 -6.63
C TRP A 254 -15.76 -0.03 -5.11
N ILE A 255 -16.49 1.00 -4.67
CA ILE A 255 -16.67 1.30 -3.25
C ILE A 255 -18.15 1.25 -2.85
N CYS A 256 -19.04 1.00 -3.81
CA CYS A 256 -20.45 0.71 -3.55
C CYS A 256 -20.85 -0.52 -4.36
N GLY A 257 -21.14 -1.64 -3.70
CA GLY A 257 -21.91 -2.75 -4.27
C GLY A 257 -23.39 -2.39 -4.46
N ALA A 258 -23.67 -1.18 -4.95
CA ALA A 258 -25.03 -0.71 -5.20
C ALA A 258 -25.19 -0.48 -6.71
N SER A 259 -25.85 -1.43 -7.37
CA SER A 259 -26.59 -1.16 -8.60
C SER A 259 -27.70 -0.17 -8.28
N ALA A 260 -27.63 1.05 -8.84
CA ALA A 260 -28.79 1.94 -8.89
C ALA A 260 -29.71 1.49 -10.04
N PRO A 261 -31.04 1.62 -9.89
CA PRO A 261 -32.01 1.37 -10.97
C PRO A 261 -31.82 2.29 -12.17
#